data_AF-A0A3D1BAT6-F1
#
_entry.id   AF-A0A3D1BAT6-F1
#
_cell.length_a   1.000
_cell.length_b   1.000
_cell.length_c   1.000
_cell.angle_alpha   90.00
_cell.angle_beta   90.00
_cell.angle_gamma   90.00
#
_symmetry.space_group_name_H-M   'P 1'
#
loop_
_entity.id
_entity.type
_entity.pdbx_description
1 polymer ?
#
loop_
_entity_poly.entity_id
_entity_poly.type
_entity_poly.pdbx_seq_one_letter_code
_entity_poly.pdbx_strand_id
1 'polypeptide(L)' 'PPAPRPPATQKSHPRYAPPPHAAAHWDNRLGVYVVEGQDLFYRERLYYRWDGDWYCAGRPGGPWEPVAPPSVPTGLRSLH' A
#
# COMPACT_ATOMS: atom_id res chain seq x y z
N PRO A 1 26.39 -10.16 10.89
CA PRO A 1 25.56 -9.64 9.76
C PRO A 1 24.85 -8.34 10.17
N PRO A 2 25.07 -7.21 9.47
CA PRO A 2 24.29 -6.01 9.76
C PRO A 2 22.84 -6.27 9.30
N ALA A 3 21.90 -6.13 10.24
CA ALA A 3 20.47 -6.23 9.94
C ALA A 3 20.11 -5.30 8.77
N PRO A 4 19.23 -5.70 7.85
CA PRO A 4 18.76 -4.80 6.81
C PRO A 4 18.12 -3.61 7.51
N ARG A 5 18.76 -2.44 7.42
CA ARG A 5 18.17 -1.17 7.84
C ARG A 5 16.80 -1.11 7.19
N PRO A 6 15.71 -0.89 7.95
CA PRO A 6 14.43 -0.69 7.32
C PRO A 6 14.62 0.43 6.30
N PRO A 7 14.22 0.22 5.03
CA PRO A 7 14.31 1.26 4.02
C PRO A 7 13.66 2.50 4.63
N ALA A 8 14.28 3.68 4.45
CA ALA A 8 13.78 4.91 5.03
C ALA A 8 12.32 5.13 4.55
N THR A 9 11.36 4.68 5.36
CA THR A 9 9.95 4.79 5.03
C THR A 9 9.61 6.25 5.18
N GLN A 10 9.38 6.92 4.05
CA GLN A 10 9.07 8.33 4.06
C GLN A 10 7.72 8.50 4.76
N LYS A 11 7.55 9.55 5.58
CA LYS A 11 6.24 9.77 6.23
C LYS A 11 5.19 10.30 5.23
N SER A 12 5.63 10.94 4.15
CA SER A 12 4.77 11.41 3.09
C SER A 12 5.51 11.51 1.76
N HIS A 13 4.83 11.18 0.66
CA HIS A 13 5.31 11.38 -0.70
C HIS A 13 4.72 12.70 -1.25
N PRO A 14 5.50 13.55 -1.94
CA PRO A 14 5.03 14.87 -2.39
C PRO A 14 3.86 14.82 -3.38
N ARG A 15 3.69 13.68 -4.08
CA ARG A 15 2.61 13.48 -5.07
C ARG A 15 1.42 12.67 -4.55
N TYR A 16 1.60 11.90 -3.49
CA TYR A 16 0.57 11.01 -2.96
C TYR A 16 0.25 11.41 -1.53
N ALA A 17 -0.96 11.91 -1.29
CA ALA A 17 -1.41 12.26 0.05
C ALA A 17 -1.35 11.02 0.96
N PRO A 18 -0.86 11.13 2.20
CA PRO A 18 -0.94 10.05 3.18
C PRO A 18 -2.40 9.82 3.61
N PRO A 19 -2.76 8.62 4.09
CA PRO A 19 -4.10 8.35 4.59
C PRO A 19 -4.32 9.13 5.90
N PRO A 20 -5.36 9.98 6.01
CA PRO A 20 -5.53 10.88 7.17
C PRO A 20 -5.94 10.17 8.47
N HIS A 21 -6.44 8.94 8.41
CA HIS A 21 -7.03 8.22 9.55
C HIS A 21 -6.38 6.86 9.83
N ALA A 22 -5.19 6.59 9.29
CA ALA A 22 -4.51 5.32 9.48
C ALA A 22 -3.01 5.54 9.74
N ALA A 23 -2.45 4.81 10.70
CA ALA A 23 -1.01 4.72 10.85
C ALA A 23 -0.46 3.97 9.64
N ALA A 24 0.17 4.68 8.71
CA ALA A 24 0.73 4.10 7.51
C ALA A 24 2.08 4.74 7.20
N HIS A 25 2.99 3.96 6.61
CA HIS A 25 4.32 4.41 6.23
C HIS A 25 4.52 4.27 4.72
N TRP A 26 5.14 5.25 4.06
CA TRP A 26 5.45 5.13 2.63
C TRP A 26 6.59 4.13 2.43
N ASP A 27 6.32 3.06 1.70
CA ASP A 27 7.34 2.14 1.22
C ASP A 27 7.77 2.55 -0.20
N ASN A 28 9.01 3.00 -0.32
CA ASN A 28 9.56 3.47 -1.60
C ASN A 28 9.90 2.32 -2.57
N ARG A 29 10.06 1.09 -2.06
CA ARG A 29 10.28 -0.11 -2.89
C ARG A 29 8.96 -0.56 -3.52
N LEU A 30 7.88 -0.48 -2.74
CA LEU A 30 6.54 -0.85 -3.22
C LEU A 30 5.86 0.29 -3.97
N GLY A 31 6.21 1.54 -3.66
CA GLY A 31 5.58 2.74 -4.21
C GLY A 31 4.17 2.98 -3.66
N VAL A 32 3.92 2.56 -2.41
CA VAL A 32 2.62 2.64 -1.73
C VAL A 32 2.83 2.94 -0.26
N TYR A 33 1.78 3.42 0.41
CA TYR A 33 1.73 3.45 1.86
C TYR A 33 1.33 2.08 2.39
N VAL A 34 2.08 1.51 3.31
CA VAL A 34 1.71 0.28 4.03
C VAL A 34 1.04 0.71 5.32
N VAL A 35 -0.19 0.26 5.56
CA VAL A 35 -0.92 0.50 6.81
C VAL A 35 -0.37 -0.44 7.87
N GLU A 36 0.04 0.10 9.02
CA GLU A 36 0.59 -0.71 10.09
C GLU A 36 -0.52 -1.47 10.83
N GLY A 37 -0.27 -2.75 11.10
CA GLY A 37 -1.21 -3.62 11.81
C GLY A 37 -2.28 -4.27 10.92
N GLN A 38 -2.25 -4.03 9.61
CA GLN A 38 -3.14 -4.68 8.62
C GLN A 38 -2.39 -4.93 7.32
N ASP A 39 -2.71 -6.00 6.59
CA ASP A 39 -2.24 -6.24 5.21
C ASP A 39 -2.97 -5.33 4.21
N LEU A 40 -2.88 -4.02 4.46
CA LEU A 40 -3.55 -2.98 3.70
C LEU A 40 -2.51 -2.00 3.17
N PHE A 41 -2.57 -1.76 1.89
CA PHE A 41 -1.71 -0.83 1.19
C PHE A 41 -2.56 0.34 0.73
N TYR A 42 -2.01 1.54 0.62
CA TYR A 42 -2.75 2.73 0.24
C TYR A 42 -1.95 3.52 -0.78
N ARG A 43 -2.58 3.84 -1.91
CA ARG A 43 -1.98 4.61 -2.99
C ARG A 43 -3.07 5.40 -3.70
N GLU A 44 -2.84 6.69 -3.90
CA GLU A 44 -3.74 7.52 -4.73
C GLU A 44 -5.22 7.50 -4.27
N ARG A 45 -5.45 7.52 -2.94
CA ARG A 45 -6.81 7.46 -2.34
C ARG A 45 -7.52 6.12 -2.50
N LEU A 46 -6.83 5.11 -3.01
CA LEU A 46 -7.29 3.72 -3.04
C LEU A 46 -6.50 2.91 -2.02
N TYR A 47 -7.21 2.11 -1.25
CA TYR A 47 -6.68 1.04 -0.44
C TYR A 47 -6.61 -0.22 -1.28
N TYR A 48 -5.50 -0.95 -1.20
CA TYR A 48 -5.28 -2.22 -1.84
C TYR A 48 -5.11 -3.27 -0.76
N ARG A 49 -5.67 -4.45 -0.97
CA ARG A 49 -5.47 -5.62 -0.11
C ARG A 49 -5.25 -6.85 -0.97
N TRP A 50 -4.58 -7.84 -0.40
CA TRP A 50 -4.46 -9.16 -0.96
C TRP A 50 -5.41 -10.11 -0.24
N ASP A 51 -6.28 -10.78 -0.99
CA ASP A 51 -7.23 -11.78 -0.46
C ASP A 51 -7.42 -12.90 -1.49
N GLY A 52 -6.32 -13.58 -1.86
CA GLY A 52 -6.27 -14.53 -2.97
C GLY A 52 -6.11 -13.87 -4.34
N ASP A 53 -6.73 -12.71 -4.53
CA ASP A 53 -6.50 -11.76 -5.60
C ASP A 53 -6.23 -10.36 -5.04
N TRP A 54 -5.78 -9.46 -5.90
CA TRP A 54 -5.68 -8.05 -5.53
C TRP A 54 -7.06 -7.41 -5.57
N TYR A 55 -7.40 -6.70 -4.50
CA TYR A 55 -8.60 -5.87 -4.42
C TYR A 55 -8.23 -4.44 -4.12
N CYS A 56 -8.96 -3.48 -4.70
CA CYS A 56 -8.86 -2.07 -4.36
C CYS A 56 -10.19 -1.54 -3.80
N ALA A 57 -10.14 -0.50 -2.98
CA ALA A 57 -11.31 0.20 -2.46
C ALA A 57 -10.97 1.66 -2.19
N GLY A 58 -11.92 2.58 -2.39
CA GLY A 58 -11.73 3.98 -2.00
C GLY A 58 -11.66 4.23 -0.49
N ARG A 59 -11.91 3.19 0.32
CA ARG A 59 -12.00 3.27 1.78
C ARG A 59 -11.64 1.92 2.40
N PRO A 60 -11.10 1.89 3.63
CA PRO A 60 -10.64 0.66 4.29
C PRO A 60 -11.79 -0.29 4.65
N GLY A 61 -13.04 0.15 4.59
CA GLY A 61 -14.24 -0.68 4.81
C GLY A 61 -14.88 -1.23 3.53
N GLY A 62 -14.30 -0.97 2.34
CA GLY A 62 -14.90 -1.35 1.06
C GLY A 62 -15.95 -0.36 0.54
N PRO A 63 -16.65 -0.65 -0.59
CA PRO A 63 -16.65 -1.91 -1.30
C PRO A 63 -15.28 -2.26 -1.87
N TRP A 64 -14.88 -3.52 -1.73
CA TRP A 64 -13.65 -4.06 -2.30
C TRP A 64 -13.95 -4.52 -3.71
N GLU A 65 -13.26 -3.96 -4.68
CA GLU A 65 -13.38 -4.28 -6.09
C GLU A 65 -12.13 -5.06 -6.52
N PRO A 66 -12.28 -6.16 -7.27
CA PRO A 66 -11.14 -6.89 -7.79
C PRO A 66 -10.37 -5.97 -8.74
N VAL A 67 -9.07 -5.84 -8.52
CA VAL A 67 -8.22 -5.00 -9.34
C VAL A 67 -7.37 -5.88 -10.25
N ALA A 68 -7.39 -5.56 -11.54
CA ALA A 68 -6.59 -6.29 -12.50
C ALA A 68 -5.08 -6.10 -12.19
N PRO A 69 -4.24 -7.11 -12.43
CA PRO A 69 -2.78 -7.01 -12.26
C PRO A 69 -2.10 -5.77 -12.85
N PRO A 70 -2.50 -5.24 -14.04
CA PRO A 70 -1.91 -4.01 -14.57
C PRO A 70 -2.25 -2.73 -13.78
N SER A 71 -3.37 -2.73 -13.05
CA SER A 71 -3.79 -1.62 -12.19
C SER A 71 -3.13 -1.68 -10.81
N VAL A 72 -2.66 -2.87 -10.40
CA VAL A 72 -1.88 -3.05 -9.18
C VAL A 72 -0.47 -2.45 -9.37
N PRO A 73 0.01 -1.64 -8.42
CA PRO A 73 1.39 -1.15 -8.42
C PRO A 73 2.40 -2.29 -8.61
N THR A 74 3.43 -2.05 -9.45
CA THR A 74 4.50 -3.03 -9.73
C THR A 74 5.14 -3.61 -8.46
N GLY A 75 5.27 -2.80 -7.42
CA GLY A 75 5.78 -3.25 -6.13
C GLY A 75 4.87 -4.25 -5.44
N LEU A 76 3.57 -3.97 -5.41
CA LEU A 76 2.56 -4.85 -4.80
C LEU A 76 2.46 -6.18 -5.53
N ARG A 77 2.36 -6.17 -6.86
CA ARG A 77 2.33 -7.42 -7.66
C ARG A 77 3.59 -8.29 -7.53
N SER A 78 4.67 -7.76 -6.95
CA SER A 78 5.91 -8.52 -6.73
C SER A 78 5.98 -9.09 -5.31
N LEU A 79 5.04 -8.73 -4.44
CA LEU A 79 4.98 -9.14 -3.04
C LEU A 79 4.18 -10.45 -2.83
N HIS A 80 3.23 -10.72 -3.73
CA HIS A 80 2.44 -11.95 -3.84
C HIS A 80 2.47 -12.45 -5.29
#